data_AF-A0AAD8Y4Z2-F1
#
_entry.id   AF-A0AAD8Y4Z2-F1
#
_cell.length_a   1.000
_cell.length_b   1.000
_cell.length_c   1.000
_cell.angle_alpha   90.00
_cell.angle_beta   90.00
_cell.angle_gamma   90.00
#
_symmetry.space_group_name_H-M   'P 1'
#
loop_
_entity.id
_entity.type
_entity.pdbx_description
1 polymer ?
#
loop_
_entity_poly.entity_id
_entity_poly.type
_entity_poly.pdbx_seq_one_letter_code
_entity_poly.pdbx_strand_id
1 'polypeptide(L)'
;MYFDQIAHHPKLIAAVKHALDSEDIWLWSSDINTKKEQSTNFFSPHQDATYAGLSPAAQCVTAWVALSDPVGENEGCLSFYPGSHQLGQLPHCVDKNNNNKNNMLLLGQYIDATIMQTLKSPISMPLRAGQATLHSFDCVHASGPNKSTFPRVGLALRYMTCHVKQTKPKKEMATWICGSRYPDISEKDNNDTTMQERAMNAQNEELQCSEQLCYFDVEPRLPLHPNEADFERGRRAQKGAMEREDLNYFATYWRGS
;
A
#
# COMPACT_ATOMS: atom_id res chain seq x y z
N MET A 1 6.60 -3.90 16.41
CA MET A 1 7.28 -5.21 16.48
C MET A 1 6.53 -6.29 15.69
N TYR A 2 5.24 -6.56 15.93
CA TYR A 2 4.52 -7.64 15.19
C TYR A 2 4.14 -7.31 13.73
N PHE A 3 3.66 -6.10 13.42
CA PHE A 3 3.29 -5.74 12.03
C PHE A 3 4.50 -5.71 11.10
N ASP A 4 5.61 -5.18 11.58
CA ASP A 4 6.90 -5.16 10.87
C ASP A 4 7.36 -6.58 10.50
N GLN A 5 7.25 -7.54 11.43
CA GLN A 5 7.57 -8.95 11.16
C GLN A 5 6.67 -9.58 10.09
N ILE A 6 5.38 -9.26 10.09
CA ILE A 6 4.44 -9.74 9.05
C ILE A 6 4.82 -9.11 7.71
N ALA A 7 5.07 -7.80 7.69
CA ALA A 7 5.44 -7.06 6.49
C ALA A 7 6.74 -7.55 5.86
N HIS A 8 7.68 -8.07 6.65
CA HIS A 8 8.94 -8.64 6.19
C HIS A 8 8.93 -10.18 6.09
N HIS A 9 7.78 -10.84 6.26
CA HIS A 9 7.73 -12.29 6.35
C HIS A 9 8.22 -12.94 5.04
N PRO A 10 9.20 -13.88 5.07
CA PRO A 10 9.86 -14.37 3.84
C PRO A 10 8.91 -14.97 2.80
N LYS A 11 7.88 -15.71 3.24
CA LYS A 11 6.88 -16.29 2.31
C LYS A 11 6.01 -15.23 1.64
N LEU A 12 5.71 -14.16 2.37
CA LEU A 12 4.89 -13.06 1.83
C LEU A 12 5.72 -12.28 0.81
N ILE A 13 6.96 -11.94 1.15
CA ILE A 13 7.86 -11.22 0.26
C ILE A 13 8.18 -12.02 -1.00
N ALA A 14 8.40 -13.34 -0.90
CA ALA A 14 8.57 -14.18 -2.08
C ALA A 14 7.35 -14.11 -3.03
N ALA A 15 6.13 -14.12 -2.47
CA ALA A 15 4.90 -13.99 -3.27
C ALA A 15 4.76 -12.59 -3.89
N VAL A 16 5.10 -11.53 -3.15
CA VAL A 16 5.07 -10.14 -3.63
C VAL A 16 6.07 -9.93 -4.76
N LYS A 17 7.31 -10.40 -4.61
CA LYS A 17 8.34 -10.36 -5.66
C LYS A 17 7.89 -11.04 -6.93
N HIS A 18 7.30 -12.23 -6.80
CA HIS A 18 6.76 -12.97 -7.93
C HIS A 18 5.60 -12.24 -8.60
N ALA A 19 4.68 -11.66 -7.82
CA ALA A 19 3.52 -10.94 -8.36
C ALA A 19 3.90 -9.65 -9.09
N LEU A 20 4.95 -8.96 -8.63
CA LEU A 20 5.44 -7.70 -9.22
C LEU A 20 6.55 -7.88 -10.24
N ASP A 21 7.07 -9.11 -10.42
CA ASP A 21 8.27 -9.40 -11.21
C ASP A 21 9.45 -8.48 -10.86
N SER A 22 9.75 -8.36 -9.56
CA SER A 22 10.76 -7.44 -9.06
C SER A 22 11.44 -7.95 -7.80
N GLU A 23 12.76 -7.71 -7.71
CA GLU A 23 13.56 -8.00 -6.51
C GLU A 23 13.62 -6.83 -5.52
N ASP A 24 13.25 -5.62 -5.97
CA ASP A 24 13.29 -4.37 -5.21
C ASP A 24 11.88 -3.98 -4.74
N ILE A 25 11.59 -4.27 -3.47
CA ILE A 25 10.25 -4.13 -2.88
C ILE A 25 10.25 -3.06 -1.79
N TRP A 26 9.23 -2.20 -1.88
CA TRP A 26 8.92 -1.14 -0.93
C TRP A 26 7.51 -1.36 -0.38
N LEU A 27 7.28 -1.01 0.88
CA LEU A 27 5.97 -0.94 1.50
C LEU A 27 5.55 0.54 1.54
N TRP A 28 4.46 0.85 0.85
CA TRP A 28 3.93 2.21 0.79
C TRP A 28 2.98 2.51 1.95
N SER A 29 2.09 1.58 2.28
CA SER A 29 1.13 1.78 3.37
C SER A 29 0.65 0.48 3.99
N SER A 30 0.13 0.59 5.21
CA SER A 30 -0.52 -0.52 5.91
C SER A 30 -1.78 -0.06 6.61
N ASP A 31 -2.87 -0.82 6.49
CA ASP A 31 -4.15 -0.54 7.16
C ASP A 31 -4.69 -1.78 7.87
N ILE A 32 -5.32 -1.57 9.03
CA ILE A 32 -6.14 -2.59 9.68
C ILE A 32 -7.58 -2.43 9.21
N ASN A 33 -8.13 -3.46 8.58
CA ASN A 33 -9.52 -3.50 8.15
C ASN A 33 -10.34 -4.41 9.07
N THR A 34 -10.97 -3.78 10.06
CA THR A 34 -11.85 -4.47 11.02
C THR A 34 -13.31 -4.30 10.63
N LYS A 35 -14.06 -5.41 10.64
CA LYS A 35 -15.53 -5.40 10.65
C LYS A 35 -16.00 -6.03 11.95
N LYS A 36 -16.71 -5.24 12.76
CA LYS A 36 -17.33 -5.75 14.00
C LYS A 36 -18.30 -6.89 13.68
N GLU A 37 -18.55 -7.72 14.67
CA GLU A 37 -19.62 -8.71 14.65
C GLU A 37 -20.95 -8.08 14.20
N GLN A 38 -21.71 -8.81 13.39
CA GLN A 38 -23.02 -8.42 12.87
C GLN A 38 -23.05 -7.05 12.16
N SER A 39 -21.89 -6.53 11.72
CA SER A 39 -21.79 -5.26 11.03
C SER A 39 -22.33 -5.33 9.61
N THR A 40 -23.17 -4.35 9.26
CA THR A 40 -23.64 -4.12 7.89
C THR A 40 -22.61 -3.43 7.00
N ASN A 41 -21.42 -3.11 7.53
CA ASN A 41 -20.40 -2.35 6.83
C ASN A 41 -19.75 -3.17 5.70
N PHE A 42 -19.56 -2.53 4.55
CA PHE A 42 -19.01 -3.18 3.37
C PHE A 42 -18.05 -2.25 2.61
N PHE A 43 -17.30 -2.83 1.68
CA PHE A 43 -16.54 -2.06 0.70
C PHE A 43 -17.16 -2.37 -0.67
N SER A 44 -17.68 -1.34 -1.36
CA SER A 44 -18.19 -1.48 -2.73
C SER A 44 -17.09 -1.97 -3.68
N PRO A 45 -17.44 -2.51 -4.87
CA PRO A 45 -16.46 -2.74 -5.93
C PRO A 45 -15.65 -1.48 -6.23
N HIS A 46 -14.33 -1.59 -6.08
CA HIS A 46 -13.39 -0.48 -6.27
C HIS A 46 -12.00 -1.00 -6.69
N GLN A 47 -11.13 -0.07 -7.09
CA GLN A 47 -9.70 -0.27 -7.33
C GLN A 47 -8.88 0.58 -6.34
N ASP A 48 -7.81 0.01 -5.79
CA ASP A 48 -6.92 0.71 -4.84
C ASP A 48 -6.22 1.91 -5.52
N ALA A 49 -5.93 1.80 -6.82
CA ALA A 49 -5.24 2.84 -7.60
C ALA A 49 -5.96 4.21 -7.60
N THR A 50 -7.30 4.21 -7.51
CA THR A 50 -8.17 5.36 -7.81
C THR A 50 -7.73 6.66 -7.13
N TYR A 51 -7.32 6.59 -5.86
CA TYR A 51 -6.90 7.75 -5.07
C TYR A 51 -5.52 7.57 -4.40
N ALA A 52 -4.79 6.51 -4.78
CA ALA A 52 -3.46 6.26 -4.26
C ALA A 52 -2.47 7.35 -4.72
N GLY A 53 -2.63 7.86 -5.94
CA GLY A 53 -1.69 8.83 -6.52
C GLY A 53 -0.33 8.21 -6.79
N LEU A 54 -0.33 6.96 -7.26
CA LEU A 54 0.85 6.16 -7.59
C LEU A 54 0.82 5.77 -9.07
N SER A 55 1.95 5.86 -9.76
CA SER A 55 2.08 5.49 -11.17
C SER A 55 3.44 4.84 -11.46
N PRO A 56 3.50 3.71 -12.19
CA PRO A 56 2.36 2.94 -12.72
C PRO A 56 1.68 2.09 -11.62
N ALA A 57 0.34 2.12 -11.56
CA ALA A 57 -0.44 1.35 -10.57
C ALA A 57 -0.28 -0.17 -10.70
N ALA A 58 -0.03 -0.67 -11.91
CA ALA A 58 0.26 -2.07 -12.18
C ALA A 58 1.51 -2.60 -11.44
N GLN A 59 2.40 -1.71 -10.99
CA GLN A 59 3.57 -2.06 -10.18
C GLN A 59 3.33 -1.90 -8.67
N CYS A 60 2.06 -1.85 -8.26
CA CYS A 60 1.62 -1.91 -6.88
C CYS A 60 0.75 -3.15 -6.64
N VAL A 61 0.93 -3.78 -5.47
CA VAL A 61 0.15 -4.95 -5.04
C VAL A 61 -0.28 -4.77 -3.59
N THR A 62 -1.53 -5.08 -3.30
CA THR A 62 -2.04 -5.20 -1.93
C THR A 62 -1.97 -6.67 -1.52
N ALA A 63 -1.25 -6.95 -0.43
CA ALA A 63 -1.37 -8.19 0.29
C ALA A 63 -2.36 -8.01 1.44
N TRP A 64 -3.47 -8.75 1.42
CA TRP A 64 -4.46 -8.73 2.49
C TRP A 64 -4.31 -9.98 3.35
N VAL A 65 -3.80 -9.82 4.57
CA VAL A 65 -3.52 -10.91 5.52
C VAL A 65 -4.66 -11.06 6.51
N ALA A 66 -5.22 -12.26 6.62
CA ALA A 66 -6.24 -12.58 7.61
C ALA A 66 -5.62 -12.68 9.02
N LEU A 67 -6.05 -11.83 9.95
CA LEU A 67 -5.62 -11.88 11.36
C LEU A 67 -6.65 -12.57 12.26
N SER A 68 -7.92 -12.59 11.85
CA SER A 68 -8.99 -13.37 12.48
C SER A 68 -9.20 -14.71 11.77
N ASP A 69 -9.86 -15.65 12.45
CA ASP A 69 -10.28 -16.95 11.90
C ASP A 69 -11.72 -17.24 12.36
N PRO A 70 -12.64 -17.67 11.48
CA PRO A 70 -12.52 -17.72 10.02
C PRO A 70 -12.64 -16.34 9.35
N VAL A 71 -12.24 -16.26 8.08
CA VAL A 71 -12.63 -15.17 7.17
C VAL A 71 -13.32 -15.79 5.96
N GLY A 72 -14.61 -16.13 6.10
CA GLY A 72 -15.46 -16.63 5.01
C GLY A 72 -16.41 -15.58 4.45
N GLU A 73 -17.33 -16.01 3.59
CA GLU A 73 -18.37 -15.12 3.04
C GLU A 73 -19.27 -14.53 4.13
N ASN A 74 -19.55 -15.32 5.17
CA ASN A 74 -20.35 -14.90 6.31
C ASN A 74 -19.64 -13.83 7.15
N GLU A 75 -18.31 -13.85 7.21
CA GLU A 75 -17.46 -12.88 7.91
C GLU A 75 -17.08 -11.68 7.01
N GLY A 76 -17.55 -11.69 5.76
CA GLY A 76 -17.28 -10.64 4.78
C GLY A 76 -15.86 -10.69 4.25
N CYS A 77 -15.41 -11.85 3.79
CA CYS A 77 -14.14 -12.01 3.07
C CYS A 77 -14.07 -11.10 1.83
N LEU A 78 -12.86 -10.97 1.27
CA LEU A 78 -12.68 -10.27 0.01
C LEU A 78 -13.30 -11.07 -1.14
N SER A 79 -13.75 -10.36 -2.17
CA SER A 79 -14.18 -10.91 -3.44
C SER A 79 -13.52 -10.14 -4.59
N PHE A 80 -13.08 -10.84 -5.62
CA PHE A 80 -12.33 -10.26 -6.74
C PHE A 80 -13.04 -10.49 -8.06
N TYR A 81 -12.94 -9.53 -8.98
CA TYR A 81 -13.50 -9.63 -10.33
C TYR A 81 -12.40 -10.12 -11.30
N PRO A 82 -12.44 -11.39 -11.76
CA PRO A 82 -11.31 -11.98 -12.48
C PRO A 82 -10.98 -11.25 -13.78
N GLY A 83 -9.70 -10.95 -14.00
CA GLY A 83 -9.19 -10.26 -15.19
C GLY A 83 -9.40 -8.73 -15.20
N SER A 84 -10.09 -8.15 -14.22
CA SER A 84 -10.37 -6.71 -14.18
C SER A 84 -9.11 -5.83 -14.14
N HIS A 85 -8.02 -6.30 -13.52
CA HIS A 85 -6.73 -5.61 -13.47
C HIS A 85 -6.12 -5.34 -14.85
N GLN A 86 -6.50 -6.10 -15.88
CA GLN A 86 -5.99 -5.92 -17.25
C GLN A 86 -6.63 -4.72 -17.96
N LEU A 87 -7.70 -4.17 -17.40
CA LEU A 87 -8.42 -3.01 -17.95
C LEU A 87 -7.81 -1.67 -17.47
N GLY A 88 -6.82 -1.72 -16.57
CA GLY A 88 -6.29 -0.54 -15.90
C GLY A 88 -7.34 0.15 -15.03
N GLN A 89 -7.12 1.43 -14.72
CA GLN A 89 -8.04 2.24 -13.91
C GLN A 89 -9.39 2.46 -14.61
N LEU A 90 -10.47 2.01 -13.98
CA LEU A 90 -11.85 2.23 -14.40
C LEU A 90 -12.40 3.53 -13.80
N PRO A 91 -13.35 4.19 -14.49
CA PRO A 91 -14.07 5.34 -13.95
C PRO A 91 -14.75 5.00 -12.61
N HIS A 92 -14.46 5.80 -11.58
CA HIS A 92 -15.11 5.72 -10.27
C HIS A 92 -16.04 6.92 -10.06
N CYS A 93 -17.20 6.64 -9.49
CA CYS A 93 -18.13 7.62 -8.97
C CYS A 93 -17.91 7.82 -7.47
N VAL A 94 -18.34 8.96 -6.94
CA VAL A 94 -18.29 9.31 -5.51
C VAL A 94 -19.72 9.53 -5.03
N ASP A 95 -20.10 8.92 -3.91
CA ASP A 95 -21.39 9.18 -3.27
C ASP A 95 -21.33 10.51 -2.51
N LYS A 96 -21.49 11.61 -3.25
CA LYS A 96 -21.42 12.99 -2.72
C LYS A 96 -22.44 13.29 -1.62
N ASN A 97 -23.52 12.53 -1.55
CA ASN A 97 -24.59 12.70 -0.57
C ASN A 97 -24.43 11.77 0.64
N ASN A 98 -23.41 10.90 0.63
CA ASN A 98 -23.19 9.85 1.63
C ASN A 98 -24.47 9.06 1.92
N ASN A 99 -25.20 8.73 0.85
CA ASN A 99 -26.43 7.96 0.92
C ASN A 99 -26.16 6.54 1.42
N ASN A 100 -24.95 6.02 1.21
CA ASN A 100 -24.54 4.71 1.69
C ASN A 100 -23.54 4.77 2.86
N LYS A 101 -24.05 5.11 4.05
CA LYS A 101 -23.27 5.25 5.29
C LYS A 101 -22.53 3.98 5.74
N ASN A 102 -22.88 2.81 5.19
CA ASN A 102 -22.26 1.53 5.50
C ASN A 102 -21.06 1.23 4.59
N ASN A 103 -20.84 2.01 3.53
CA ASN A 103 -19.65 1.88 2.71
C ASN A 103 -18.44 2.45 3.47
N MET A 104 -17.43 1.61 3.69
CA MET A 104 -16.24 1.94 4.48
C MET A 104 -15.17 2.69 3.70
N LEU A 105 -15.36 2.88 2.39
CA LEU A 105 -14.44 3.68 1.58
C LEU A 105 -14.55 5.16 1.94
N LEU A 106 -13.40 5.84 2.10
CA LEU A 106 -13.33 7.22 2.61
C LEU A 106 -14.20 8.21 1.83
N LEU A 107 -14.30 8.04 0.50
CA LEU A 107 -15.12 8.88 -0.36
C LEU A 107 -16.44 8.20 -0.78
N GLY A 108 -16.78 7.05 -0.19
CA GLY A 108 -17.92 6.24 -0.59
C GLY A 108 -17.89 5.84 -2.07
N GLN A 109 -16.69 5.76 -2.65
CA GLN A 109 -16.53 5.60 -4.09
C GLN A 109 -16.98 4.22 -4.57
N TYR A 110 -17.42 4.14 -5.82
CA TYR A 110 -17.87 2.90 -6.45
C TYR A 110 -17.69 2.96 -7.96
N ILE A 111 -17.65 1.78 -8.59
CA ILE A 111 -17.68 1.66 -10.05
C ILE A 111 -19.14 1.58 -10.51
N ASP A 112 -19.49 2.36 -11.53
CA ASP A 112 -20.86 2.46 -12.04
C ASP A 112 -21.42 1.09 -12.47
N ALA A 113 -22.72 0.89 -12.27
CA ALA A 113 -23.40 -0.36 -12.55
C ALA A 113 -23.28 -0.80 -14.02
N THR A 114 -23.25 0.14 -14.96
CA THR A 114 -23.08 -0.18 -16.39
C THR A 114 -21.71 -0.77 -16.68
N ILE A 115 -20.65 -0.27 -16.02
CA ILE A 115 -19.30 -0.84 -16.12
C ILE A 115 -19.25 -2.20 -15.42
N MET A 116 -19.85 -2.31 -14.22
CA MET A 116 -19.88 -3.56 -13.47
C MET A 116 -20.51 -4.72 -14.25
N GLN A 117 -21.53 -4.45 -15.08
CA GLN A 117 -22.16 -5.45 -15.95
C GLN A 117 -21.23 -6.01 -17.03
N THR A 118 -20.15 -5.30 -17.36
CA THR A 118 -19.13 -5.75 -18.33
C THR A 118 -18.09 -6.67 -17.70
N LEU A 119 -17.99 -6.69 -16.37
CA LEU A 119 -17.01 -7.50 -15.65
C LEU A 119 -17.53 -8.92 -15.42
N LYS A 120 -16.60 -9.87 -15.28
CA LYS A 120 -16.93 -11.24 -14.86
C LYS A 120 -17.50 -11.23 -13.44
N SER A 121 -18.33 -12.21 -13.11
CA SER A 121 -18.85 -12.38 -11.75
C SER A 121 -17.71 -12.46 -10.72
N PRO A 122 -17.89 -11.86 -9.53
CA PRO A 122 -16.86 -11.88 -8.51
C PRO A 122 -16.69 -13.28 -7.92
N ILE A 123 -15.47 -13.58 -7.48
CA ILE A 123 -15.13 -14.81 -6.76
C ILE A 123 -14.74 -14.45 -5.32
N SER A 124 -15.46 -15.01 -4.35
CA SER A 124 -15.13 -14.91 -2.92
C SER A 124 -13.84 -15.66 -2.61
N MET A 125 -12.96 -15.06 -1.80
CA MET A 125 -11.69 -15.65 -1.38
C MET A 125 -11.68 -15.82 0.14
N PRO A 126 -12.25 -16.93 0.66
CA PRO A 126 -12.18 -17.23 2.08
C PRO A 126 -10.75 -17.56 2.51
N LEU A 127 -10.38 -17.14 3.71
CA LEU A 127 -9.06 -17.34 4.30
C LEU A 127 -9.17 -17.85 5.74
N ARG A 128 -8.19 -18.65 6.15
CA ARG A 128 -7.86 -18.91 7.57
C ARG A 128 -6.87 -17.88 8.07
N ALA A 129 -6.78 -17.70 9.39
CA ALA A 129 -5.78 -16.83 9.99
C ALA A 129 -4.35 -17.16 9.50
N GLY A 130 -3.59 -16.12 9.18
CA GLY A 130 -2.24 -16.20 8.63
C GLY A 130 -2.16 -16.41 7.12
N GLN A 131 -3.27 -16.73 6.44
CA GLN A 131 -3.32 -16.74 4.98
C GLN A 131 -3.49 -15.32 4.43
N ALA A 132 -3.13 -15.13 3.16
CA ALA A 132 -3.25 -13.84 2.50
C ALA A 132 -3.70 -13.99 1.04
N THR A 133 -4.38 -12.96 0.54
CA THR A 133 -4.55 -12.73 -0.90
C THR A 133 -3.55 -11.67 -1.37
N LEU A 134 -3.14 -11.75 -2.63
CA LEU A 134 -2.42 -10.68 -3.32
C LEU A 134 -3.26 -10.20 -4.50
N HIS A 135 -3.43 -8.89 -4.65
CA HIS A 135 -4.13 -8.31 -5.78
C HIS A 135 -3.48 -7.02 -6.24
N SER A 136 -3.42 -6.82 -7.57
CA SER A 136 -2.95 -5.56 -8.16
C SER A 136 -3.83 -4.40 -7.72
N PHE A 137 -3.26 -3.20 -7.65
CA PHE A 137 -4.04 -1.98 -7.41
C PHE A 137 -5.11 -1.71 -8.46
N ASP A 138 -4.93 -2.21 -9.68
CA ASP A 138 -5.92 -2.15 -10.75
C ASP A 138 -6.98 -3.26 -10.63
N CYS A 139 -6.88 -4.19 -9.68
CA CYS A 139 -7.89 -5.24 -9.54
C CYS A 139 -9.16 -4.69 -8.89
N VAL A 140 -10.29 -4.86 -9.57
CA VAL A 140 -11.59 -4.59 -8.97
C VAL A 140 -11.86 -5.64 -7.91
N HIS A 141 -12.11 -5.17 -6.69
CA HIS A 141 -12.39 -6.01 -5.54
C HIS A 141 -13.41 -5.35 -4.60
N ALA A 142 -14.01 -6.16 -3.74
CA ALA A 142 -15.05 -5.74 -2.80
C ALA A 142 -15.00 -6.60 -1.53
N SER A 143 -15.75 -6.22 -0.50
CA SER A 143 -16.04 -7.14 0.62
C SER A 143 -17.40 -6.87 1.26
N GLY A 144 -18.17 -7.94 1.46
CA GLY A 144 -19.52 -7.89 2.04
C GLY A 144 -19.54 -7.66 3.56
N PRO A 145 -20.73 -7.48 4.16
CA PRO A 145 -20.90 -7.31 5.60
C PRO A 145 -20.37 -8.49 6.41
N ASN A 146 -20.07 -8.26 7.70
CA ASN A 146 -19.75 -9.32 8.65
C ASN A 146 -21.03 -9.72 9.39
N LYS A 147 -21.59 -10.88 9.05
CA LYS A 147 -22.81 -11.43 9.65
C LYS A 147 -22.52 -12.34 10.84
N SER A 148 -21.26 -12.68 11.09
CA SER A 148 -20.86 -13.54 12.19
C SER A 148 -20.98 -12.83 13.55
N THR A 149 -20.89 -13.63 14.62
CA THR A 149 -20.91 -13.15 16.01
C THR A 149 -19.53 -12.75 16.53
N PHE A 150 -18.50 -12.70 15.66
CA PHE A 150 -17.14 -12.33 16.03
C PHE A 150 -16.60 -11.27 15.06
N PRO A 151 -15.65 -10.42 15.49
CA PRO A 151 -15.05 -9.45 14.60
C PRO A 151 -14.15 -10.11 13.56
N ARG A 152 -14.22 -9.61 12.32
CA ARG A 152 -13.27 -9.94 11.25
C ARG A 152 -12.16 -8.89 11.25
N VAL A 153 -10.91 -9.33 11.30
CA VAL A 153 -9.72 -8.47 11.30
C VAL A 153 -8.78 -8.91 10.18
N GLY A 154 -8.41 -7.98 9.31
CA GLY A 154 -7.33 -8.20 8.36
C GLY A 154 -6.38 -7.01 8.28
N LEU A 155 -5.20 -7.28 7.76
CA LEU A 155 -4.13 -6.32 7.56
C LEU A 155 -3.87 -6.19 6.07
N ALA A 156 -4.14 -5.00 5.52
CA ALA A 156 -3.74 -4.67 4.16
C ALA A 156 -2.32 -4.12 4.19
N LEU A 157 -1.40 -4.75 3.47
CA LEU A 157 -0.02 -4.31 3.26
C LEU A 157 0.14 -3.98 1.79
N ARG A 158 0.47 -2.73 1.48
CA ARG A 158 0.54 -2.27 0.09
C ARG A 158 1.99 -2.11 -0.34
N TYR A 159 2.42 -3.01 -1.20
CA TYR A 159 3.78 -3.04 -1.72
C TYR A 159 3.85 -2.40 -3.10
N MET A 160 5.02 -1.89 -3.43
CA MET A 160 5.34 -1.33 -4.74
C MET A 160 6.78 -1.65 -5.13
N THR A 161 7.08 -1.58 -6.43
CA THR A 161 8.46 -1.63 -6.92
C THR A 161 9.14 -0.27 -6.77
N CYS A 162 10.46 -0.24 -7.00
CA CYS A 162 11.22 1.01 -7.07
C CYS A 162 10.87 1.92 -8.27
N HIS A 163 10.10 1.46 -9.25
CA HIS A 163 9.74 2.29 -10.42
C HIS A 163 8.44 3.08 -10.23
N VAL A 164 7.73 2.83 -9.12
CA VAL A 164 6.51 3.57 -8.78
C VAL A 164 6.88 4.97 -8.32
N LYS A 165 6.17 5.95 -8.88
CA LYS A 165 6.31 7.38 -8.62
C LYS A 165 5.02 7.90 -8.03
N GLN A 166 5.15 8.78 -7.05
CA GLN A 166 4.01 9.50 -6.52
C GLN A 166 3.62 10.65 -7.45
N THR A 167 2.33 10.82 -7.70
CA THR A 167 1.77 11.90 -8.53
C THR A 167 1.21 13.05 -7.71
N LYS A 168 1.03 12.85 -6.38
CA LYS A 168 0.61 13.91 -5.46
C LYS A 168 1.81 14.81 -5.10
N PRO A 169 1.58 16.11 -4.84
CA PRO A 169 2.65 17.08 -4.61
C PRO A 169 3.43 16.90 -3.30
N LYS A 170 2.89 16.17 -2.32
CA LYS A 170 3.50 15.99 -1.00
C LYS A 170 4.08 14.59 -0.88
N LYS A 171 5.39 14.46 -0.71
CA LYS A 171 6.02 13.15 -0.52
C LYS A 171 5.40 12.43 0.67
N GLU A 172 4.84 11.26 0.44
CA GLU A 172 4.44 10.33 1.49
C GLU A 172 5.67 9.51 1.91
N MET A 173 5.59 8.83 3.06
CA MET A 173 6.64 7.90 3.49
C MET A 173 6.50 6.53 2.84
N ALA A 174 7.63 5.89 2.55
CA ALA A 174 7.71 4.49 2.17
C ALA A 174 8.80 3.77 2.97
N THR A 175 8.55 2.50 3.30
CA THR A 175 9.49 1.63 4.01
C THR A 175 10.15 0.72 3.00
N TRP A 176 11.48 0.74 2.92
CA TRP A 176 12.20 -0.24 2.13
C TRP A 176 12.12 -1.62 2.80
N ILE A 177 11.80 -2.66 2.02
CA ILE A 177 11.63 -4.03 2.54
C ILE A 177 12.82 -4.91 2.15
N CYS A 178 13.18 -4.93 0.86
CA CYS A 178 14.31 -5.69 0.35
C CYS A 178 14.69 -5.23 -1.07
N GLY A 179 15.88 -5.62 -1.51
CA GLY A 179 16.40 -5.28 -2.84
C GLY A 179 17.87 -4.87 -2.79
N SER A 180 18.49 -4.68 -3.95
CA SER A 180 19.84 -4.10 -4.02
C SER A 180 19.79 -2.56 -4.00
N ARG A 181 18.63 -1.97 -4.26
CA ARG A 181 18.42 -0.52 -4.35
C ARG A 181 17.95 0.09 -3.03
N TYR A 182 18.72 -0.14 -1.97
CA TYR A 182 18.57 0.63 -0.73
C TYR A 182 19.33 1.95 -0.87
N PRO A 183 18.72 3.12 -0.62
CA PRO A 183 19.51 4.34 -0.49
C PRO A 183 20.32 4.20 0.78
N ASP A 184 21.63 4.09 0.66
CA ASP A 184 22.51 4.19 1.82
C ASP A 184 22.34 5.61 2.41
N ILE A 185 21.51 5.73 3.44
CA ILE A 185 21.24 6.97 4.17
C ILE A 185 22.28 7.19 5.27
N SER A 186 23.39 6.43 5.30
CA SER A 186 24.53 6.86 6.08
C SER A 186 24.93 8.24 5.59
N GLU A 187 25.01 9.20 6.51
CA GLU A 187 25.65 10.48 6.24
C GLU A 187 27.02 10.18 5.64
N LYS A 188 27.17 10.40 4.33
CA LYS A 188 28.46 10.23 3.66
C LYS A 188 29.39 11.28 4.25
N ASP A 189 30.20 10.87 5.23
CA ASP A 189 31.47 11.52 5.50
C ASP A 189 32.29 11.44 4.20
N ASN A 190 32.41 12.59 3.55
CA ASN A 190 33.17 12.76 2.33
C ASN A 190 34.65 12.46 2.60
N ASN A 191 35.10 11.24 2.29
CA ASN A 191 36.47 10.91 1.88
C ASN A 191 36.54 9.43 1.53
N ASP A 192 36.33 9.06 0.27
CA ASP A 192 37.38 8.36 -0.48
C ASP A 192 37.01 8.20 -1.95
N THR A 193 38.00 8.42 -2.80
CA THR A 193 37.95 8.29 -4.25
C THR A 193 38.46 6.92 -4.65
N THR A 194 37.66 6.10 -5.33
CA THR A 194 38.15 5.22 -6.42
C THR A 194 37.00 4.49 -7.14
N MET A 195 37.28 4.13 -8.40
CA MET A 195 36.60 3.16 -9.28
C MET A 195 35.67 3.73 -10.36
N GLN A 196 36.28 4.18 -11.46
CA GLN A 196 35.61 4.64 -12.69
C GLN A 196 35.07 3.53 -13.60
N GLU A 197 35.27 2.24 -13.29
CA GLU A 197 34.78 1.13 -14.15
C GLU A 197 33.60 0.34 -13.56
N ARG A 198 33.29 0.50 -12.27
CA ARG A 198 32.00 0.07 -11.68
C ARG A 198 30.87 1.09 -11.93
N ALA A 199 31.23 2.26 -12.45
CA ALA A 199 30.39 3.45 -12.48
C ALA A 199 29.21 3.34 -13.45
N MET A 200 29.25 2.58 -14.55
CA MET A 200 28.20 2.72 -15.57
C MET A 200 26.92 1.90 -15.28
N ASN A 201 27.04 0.71 -14.70
CA ASN A 201 25.87 -0.04 -14.19
C ASN A 201 25.41 0.49 -12.83
N ALA A 202 26.35 0.85 -11.95
CA ALA A 202 26.04 1.49 -10.67
C ALA A 202 25.41 2.88 -10.86
N GLN A 203 25.78 3.66 -11.89
CA GLN A 203 25.14 4.96 -12.16
C GLN A 203 23.67 4.80 -12.55
N ASN A 204 23.30 3.82 -13.37
CA ASN A 204 21.89 3.60 -13.72
C ASN A 204 21.06 3.11 -12.52
N GLU A 205 21.64 2.26 -11.66
CA GLU A 205 20.98 1.77 -10.44
C GLU A 205 20.94 2.84 -9.32
N GLU A 206 22.00 3.64 -9.15
CA GLU A 206 22.04 4.81 -8.26
C GLU A 206 21.10 5.92 -8.75
N LEU A 207 21.02 6.17 -10.07
CA LEU A 207 20.06 7.11 -10.65
C LEU A 207 18.62 6.69 -10.34
N GLN A 208 18.27 5.41 -10.49
CA GLN A 208 16.91 4.93 -10.21
C GLN A 208 16.59 4.80 -8.71
N CYS A 209 17.55 4.43 -7.87
CA CYS A 209 17.40 4.48 -6.41
C CYS A 209 17.28 5.94 -5.91
N SER A 210 17.97 6.89 -6.55
CA SER A 210 17.82 8.32 -6.29
C SER A 210 16.46 8.86 -6.74
N GLU A 211 15.84 8.27 -7.77
CA GLU A 211 14.51 8.66 -8.22
C GLU A 211 13.43 8.35 -7.16
N GLN A 212 13.48 7.21 -6.45
CA GLN A 212 12.51 6.91 -5.38
C GLN A 212 12.56 7.96 -4.26
N LEU A 213 13.77 8.38 -3.84
CA LEU A 213 13.95 9.49 -2.89
C LEU A 213 13.41 10.83 -3.41
N CYS A 214 13.27 11.00 -4.73
CA CYS A 214 12.61 12.17 -5.30
C CYS A 214 11.08 12.15 -5.09
N TYR A 215 10.46 10.98 -4.92
CA TYR A 215 9.00 10.84 -4.81
C TYR A 215 8.51 10.53 -3.40
N PHE A 216 9.31 9.84 -2.58
CA PHE A 216 8.96 9.43 -1.22
C PHE A 216 9.99 9.89 -0.21
N ASP A 217 9.53 10.13 1.02
CA ASP A 217 10.40 10.10 2.19
C ASP A 217 10.62 8.64 2.60
N VAL A 218 11.80 8.30 3.10
CA VAL A 218 12.13 6.90 3.42
C VAL A 218 12.15 6.69 4.92
N GLU A 219 11.44 5.68 5.40
CA GLU A 219 11.48 5.30 6.81
C GLU A 219 12.89 4.82 7.19
N PRO A 220 13.48 5.33 8.30
CA PRO A 220 14.77 4.85 8.77
C PRO A 220 14.70 3.35 9.06
N ARG A 221 15.68 2.59 8.54
CA ARG A 221 15.74 1.16 8.83
C ARG A 221 16.03 0.95 10.31
N LEU A 222 15.12 0.28 11.00
CA LEU A 222 15.37 -0.20 12.35
C LEU A 222 16.34 -1.40 12.27
N PRO A 223 17.39 -1.45 13.11
CA PRO A 223 18.28 -2.60 13.15
C PRO A 223 17.53 -3.83 13.64
N LEU A 224 18.05 -5.03 13.37
CA LEU A 224 17.45 -6.33 13.76
C LEU A 224 17.11 -6.44 15.26
N HIS A 225 17.87 -5.73 16.11
CA HIS A 225 17.62 -5.59 17.53
C HIS A 225 17.52 -4.10 17.88
N PRO A 226 16.36 -3.47 17.61
CA PRO A 226 16.20 -2.05 17.82
C PRO A 226 16.21 -1.73 19.31
N ASN A 227 17.05 -0.78 19.69
CA ASN A 227 17.03 -0.17 21.01
C ASN A 227 16.06 1.03 21.02
N GLU A 228 15.86 1.61 22.20
CA GLU A 228 14.95 2.75 22.38
C GLU A 228 15.31 3.96 21.51
N ALA A 229 16.61 4.23 21.30
CA ALA A 229 17.05 5.32 20.44
C ALA A 229 16.73 5.07 18.96
N ASP A 230 16.73 3.81 18.50
CA ASP A 230 16.32 3.45 17.14
C ASP A 230 14.84 3.75 16.92
N PHE A 231 13.99 3.39 17.89
CA PHE A 231 12.56 3.74 17.86
C PHE A 231 12.32 5.24 17.92
N GLU A 232 13.11 5.98 18.71
CA GLU A 232 13.01 7.44 18.78
C GLU A 232 13.41 8.10 17.44
N ARG A 233 14.42 7.56 16.74
CA ARG A 233 14.77 8.00 15.38
C ARG A 233 13.63 7.76 14.39
N GLY A 234 13.02 6.57 14.41
CA GLY A 234 11.84 6.26 13.59
C GLY A 234 10.67 7.21 13.87
N ARG A 235 10.31 7.40 15.16
CA ARG A 235 9.26 8.34 15.57
C ARG A 235 9.55 9.78 15.14
N ARG A 236 10.80 10.23 15.25
CA ARG A 236 11.21 11.57 14.80
C ARG A 236 11.10 11.72 13.28
N ALA A 237 11.53 10.71 12.51
CA ALA A 237 11.41 10.72 11.06
C ALA A 237 9.94 10.76 10.61
N GLN A 238 9.10 9.93 11.22
CA GLN A 238 7.65 9.92 10.99
C GLN A 238 7.00 11.27 11.34
N LYS A 239 7.33 11.82 12.52
CA LYS A 239 6.83 13.14 12.92
C LYS A 239 7.27 14.23 11.94
N GLY A 240 8.53 14.21 11.50
CA GLY A 240 9.03 15.16 10.50
C GLY A 240 8.34 15.02 9.14
N ALA A 241 8.00 13.80 8.71
CA ALA A 241 7.22 13.58 7.50
C ALA A 241 5.79 14.12 7.65
N MET A 242 5.11 13.81 8.76
CA MET A 242 3.79 14.36 9.06
C MET A 242 3.79 15.89 9.12
N GLU A 243 4.81 16.51 9.74
CA GLU A 243 4.97 17.96 9.77
C GLU A 243 5.18 18.55 8.36
N ARG A 244 5.96 17.88 7.49
CA ARG A 244 6.10 18.28 6.08
C ARG A 244 4.80 18.13 5.30
N GLU A 245 4.02 17.09 5.60
CA GLU A 245 2.68 16.90 5.03
C GLU A 245 1.71 18.00 5.49
N ASP A 246 1.72 18.36 6.78
CA ASP A 246 0.84 19.36 7.40
C ASP A 246 1.20 20.81 7.02
N LEU A 247 2.49 21.20 7.09
CA LEU A 247 2.96 22.55 6.73
C LEU A 247 2.62 22.91 5.28
N ASN A 248 2.66 21.92 4.38
CA ASN A 248 2.28 22.10 2.99
C ASN A 248 0.75 22.08 2.78
N TYR A 249 -0.05 21.61 3.74
CA TYR A 249 -1.53 21.65 3.70
C TYR A 249 -2.07 23.05 3.96
N PHE A 250 -1.44 23.81 4.86
CA PHE A 250 -1.85 25.19 5.18
C PHE A 250 -1.20 26.25 4.29
N ALA A 251 -0.05 25.98 3.66
CA ALA A 251 0.58 26.91 2.73
C ALA A 251 -0.19 27.05 1.39
N THR A 252 -0.96 26.04 0.98
CA THR A 252 -1.69 26.03 -0.31
C THR A 252 -3.12 26.57 -0.24
N TYR A 253 -3.72 26.72 0.95
CA TYR A 253 -5.08 27.25 1.11
C TYR A 253 -5.16 28.71 1.59
N TRP A 254 -4.04 29.37 1.93
CA TRP A 254 -4.01 30.75 2.45
C TRP A 254 -3.17 31.74 1.63
N ARG A 255 -3.10 31.54 0.31
CA ARG A 255 -2.70 32.59 -0.65
C ARG A 255 -3.77 32.76 -1.71
N GLY A 256 -4.92 33.28 -1.30
CA GLY A 256 -6.07 33.50 -2.17
C GLY A 256 -7.23 34.15 -1.43
N SER A 257 -6.97 35.26 -0.75
CA SER A 257 -7.95 36.23 -0.28
C SER A 257 -7.47 37.61 -0.70
#